data_AF-I4MVJ3-F1
#
_entry.id   AF-I4MVJ3-F1
#
_cell.length_a   1.000
_cell.length_b   1.000
_cell.length_c   1.000
_cell.angle_alpha   90.00
_cell.angle_beta   90.00
_cell.angle_gamma   90.00
#
_symmetry.space_group_name_H-M   'P 1'
#
loop_
_entity.id
_entity.type
_entity.pdbx_description
1 polymer ?
#
loop_
_entity_poly.entity_id
_entity_poly.type
_entity_poly.pdbx_seq_one_letter_code
_entity_poly.pdbx_strand_id
1 'polypeptide(L)'
;MVHVGLGYLLIMTVLVLLGGLLYGLCGSYFGWPQLPLKHLVLWGLAVWFVLCWFCPVILLAWDRLAARQALRVVGPDAEAPISPLSPVPSSPDALAVGELRDHLRERYGFFWRRKVRLLLVVGEPDQIDAIAPTLTNQRWLEGQGTVLLWGGGAQEPLEQSFPQQWAGLSRWRALDGVVWALNNTQAADDAAMGAGVHQLQRLARGLSWQLPLYLWQVCDSAWSQDTRKARPVGCLLPARFDAQALQGRLNNLLEPLRREGLVQINN
;
A
#
# COMPACT_ATOMS: atom_id res chain seq x y z
N MET A 1 -15.87 -4.93 15.84
CA MET A 1 -16.24 -3.54 15.47
C MET A 1 -17.74 -3.34 15.26
N VAL A 2 -18.49 -4.30 14.70
CA VAL A 2 -19.95 -4.14 14.41
C VAL A 2 -20.82 -3.98 15.67
N HIS A 3 -20.55 -4.72 16.76
CA HIS A 3 -21.32 -4.61 18.00
C HIS A 3 -21.19 -3.26 18.71
N VAL A 4 -20.05 -2.59 18.60
CA VAL A 4 -19.81 -1.28 19.22
C VAL A 4 -20.56 -0.18 18.46
N GLY A 5 -20.65 -0.29 17.13
CA GLY A 5 -21.42 0.64 16.30
C GLY A 5 -22.94 0.54 16.53
N LEU A 6 -23.45 -0.67 16.74
CA LEU A 6 -24.88 -0.91 16.96
C LEU A 6 -25.38 -0.34 18.31
N GLY A 7 -24.62 -0.56 19.40
CA GLY A 7 -24.96 0.01 20.71
C GLY A 7 -24.93 1.54 20.71
N TYR A 8 -24.03 2.13 19.94
CA TYR A 8 -23.92 3.58 19.83
C TYR A 8 -25.04 4.22 19.01
N LEU A 9 -25.48 3.57 17.92
CA LEU A 9 -26.66 3.98 17.16
C LEU A 9 -27.93 3.96 18.04
N LEU A 10 -28.05 2.97 18.93
CA LEU A 10 -29.11 2.92 19.92
C LEU A 10 -29.04 4.09 20.91
N ILE A 11 -27.86 4.40 21.45
CA ILE A 11 -27.70 5.53 22.38
C ILE A 11 -28.01 6.87 21.69
N MET A 12 -27.57 7.05 20.44
CA MET A 12 -27.83 8.28 19.69
C MET A 12 -29.28 8.46 19.28
N THR A 13 -29.97 7.38 18.90
CA THR A 13 -31.41 7.42 18.63
C THR A 13 -32.19 7.73 19.91
N VAL A 14 -31.80 7.16 21.05
CA VAL A 14 -32.39 7.50 22.37
C VAL A 14 -32.15 8.96 22.73
N LEU A 15 -30.96 9.52 22.50
CA LEU A 15 -30.65 10.92 22.80
C LEU A 15 -31.51 11.90 21.97
N VAL A 16 -31.67 11.63 20.67
CA VAL A 16 -32.50 12.44 19.77
C VAL A 16 -33.99 12.33 20.15
N LEU A 17 -34.46 11.14 20.49
CA LEU A 17 -35.83 10.93 20.99
C LEU A 17 -36.07 11.64 22.32
N LEU A 18 -35.10 11.59 23.23
CA LEU A 18 -35.18 12.23 24.54
C LEU A 18 -35.15 13.76 24.43
N GLY A 19 -34.35 14.31 23.49
CA GLY A 19 -34.37 15.73 23.15
C GLY A 19 -35.71 16.20 22.55
N GLY A 20 -36.31 15.40 21.67
CA GLY A 20 -37.65 15.67 21.13
C GLY A 20 -38.74 15.60 22.20
N LEU A 21 -38.65 14.63 23.12
CA LEU A 21 -39.57 14.47 24.24
C LEU A 21 -39.46 15.65 25.23
N LEU A 22 -38.24 16.06 25.58
CA LEU A 22 -37.99 17.22 26.45
C LEU A 22 -38.49 18.52 25.83
N TYR A 23 -38.34 18.70 24.52
CA TYR A 23 -38.91 19.84 23.82
C TYR A 23 -40.45 19.83 23.89
N GLY A 24 -41.08 18.67 23.73
CA GLY A 24 -42.53 18.53 23.85
C GLY A 24 -43.07 18.80 25.25
N LEU A 25 -42.35 18.37 26.30
CA LEU A 25 -42.76 18.52 27.70
C LEU A 25 -42.44 19.91 28.28
N CYS A 26 -41.28 20.49 27.94
CA CYS A 26 -40.84 21.80 28.45
C CYS A 26 -41.20 22.98 27.53
N GLY A 27 -41.62 22.72 26.29
CA GLY A 27 -42.01 23.77 25.34
C GLY A 27 -43.21 24.59 25.81
N SER A 28 -44.12 24.00 26.59
CA SER A 28 -45.27 24.68 27.21
C SER A 28 -44.88 25.56 28.41
N TYR A 29 -43.80 25.22 29.12
CA TYR A 29 -43.35 25.93 30.32
C TYR A 29 -42.39 27.08 30.03
N PHE A 30 -41.64 27.01 28.93
CA PHE A 30 -40.57 27.97 28.61
C PHE A 30 -40.94 28.97 27.48
N GLY A 31 -42.14 28.87 26.90
CA GLY A 31 -42.63 29.84 25.92
C GLY A 31 -41.95 29.76 24.54
N TRP A 32 -41.53 28.56 24.12
CA TRP A 32 -40.81 28.39 22.85
C TRP A 32 -41.79 28.43 21.66
N PRO A 33 -41.39 29.02 20.51
CA PRO A 33 -42.26 29.10 19.33
C PRO A 33 -42.67 27.71 18.88
N GLN A 34 -43.97 27.50 18.67
CA GLN A 34 -44.54 26.24 18.18
C GLN A 34 -44.11 25.99 16.74
N LEU A 35 -42.92 25.40 16.57
CA LEU A 35 -42.41 25.00 15.28
C LEU A 35 -43.25 23.81 14.76
N PRO A 36 -43.68 23.81 13.49
CA PRO A 36 -44.43 22.69 12.95
C PRO A 36 -43.57 21.43 13.01
N LEU A 37 -44.20 20.32 13.39
CA LEU A 37 -43.57 19.02 13.68
C LEU A 37 -42.59 18.55 12.58
N LYS A 38 -42.85 18.96 11.33
CA LYS A 38 -41.99 18.73 10.16
C LYS A 38 -40.59 19.33 10.30
N HIS A 39 -40.48 20.55 10.82
CA HIS A 39 -39.18 21.18 11.03
C HIS A 39 -38.42 20.51 12.17
N LEU A 40 -39.11 20.14 13.25
CA LEU A 40 -38.52 19.47 14.40
C LEU A 40 -37.87 18.12 14.00
N VAL A 41 -38.58 17.33 13.18
CA VAL A 41 -38.05 16.08 12.62
C VAL A 41 -36.84 16.34 11.72
N LEU A 42 -36.88 17.38 10.89
CA LEU A 42 -35.80 17.70 9.95
C LEU A 42 -34.53 18.19 10.68
N TRP A 43 -34.67 19.05 11.69
CA TRP A 43 -33.57 19.48 12.54
C TRP A 43 -33.00 18.33 13.39
N GLY A 44 -33.86 17.45 13.92
CA GLY A 44 -33.43 16.24 14.63
C GLY A 44 -32.62 15.29 13.73
N LEU A 45 -33.06 15.09 12.49
CA LEU A 45 -32.38 14.25 11.51
C LEU A 45 -31.05 14.89 11.05
N ALA A 46 -31.02 16.21 10.85
CA ALA A 46 -29.80 16.94 10.52
C ALA A 46 -28.75 16.87 11.64
N VAL A 47 -29.16 17.05 12.90
CA VAL A 47 -28.28 16.91 14.07
C VAL A 47 -27.78 15.47 14.20
N TRP A 48 -28.66 14.48 13.98
CA TRP A 48 -28.26 13.07 13.96
C TRP A 48 -27.21 12.79 12.88
N PHE A 49 -27.40 13.32 11.67
CA PHE A 49 -26.47 13.14 10.56
C PHE A 49 -25.10 13.82 10.81
N VAL A 50 -25.11 15.04 11.36
CA VAL A 50 -23.88 15.76 11.74
C VAL A 50 -23.13 15.01 12.84
N LEU A 51 -23.84 14.46 13.83
CA LEU A 51 -23.25 13.72 14.93
C LEU A 51 -22.66 12.38 14.48
N CYS A 52 -23.35 11.67 13.59
CA CYS A 52 -22.82 10.50 12.90
C CYS A 52 -21.57 10.82 12.06
N TRP A 53 -21.53 12.00 11.41
CA TRP A 53 -20.40 12.43 10.59
C TRP A 53 -19.17 12.86 11.40
N PHE A 54 -19.37 13.58 12.51
CA PHE A 54 -18.28 14.07 13.36
C PHE A 54 -17.66 12.97 14.24
N CYS A 55 -18.43 11.92 14.59
CA CYS A 55 -18.00 10.82 15.45
C CYS A 55 -16.72 10.07 14.98
N PRO A 56 -16.57 9.65 13.71
CA PRO A 56 -15.33 9.01 13.26
C PRO A 56 -14.12 9.94 13.38
N VAL A 57 -14.31 11.25 13.22
CA VAL A 57 -13.23 12.24 13.37
C VAL A 57 -12.80 12.37 14.82
N ILE A 58 -13.76 12.41 15.75
CA ILE A 58 -13.50 12.52 17.20
C ILE A 58 -12.88 11.25 17.75
N LEU A 59 -13.39 10.06 17.40
CA LEU A 59 -12.79 8.79 17.82
C LEU A 59 -11.35 8.64 17.29
N LEU A 60 -11.09 9.06 16.04
CA LEU A 60 -9.74 9.05 15.47
C LEU A 60 -8.82 10.11 16.12
N ALA A 61 -9.36 11.26 16.54
CA ALA A 61 -8.62 12.25 17.30
C ALA A 61 -8.28 11.74 18.72
N TRP A 62 -9.20 11.01 19.34
CA TRP A 62 -8.98 10.39 20.64
C TRP A 62 -7.97 9.25 20.57
N ASP A 63 -8.02 8.41 19.54
CA ASP A 63 -6.99 7.38 19.27
C ASP A 63 -5.61 8.02 19.09
N ARG A 64 -5.54 9.17 18.40
CA ARG A 64 -4.28 9.94 18.26
C ARG A 64 -3.80 10.51 19.58
N LEU A 65 -4.70 11.01 20.43
CA LEU A 65 -4.33 11.54 21.75
C LEU A 65 -3.93 10.42 22.71
N ALA A 66 -4.66 9.31 22.73
CA ALA A 66 -4.39 8.14 23.56
C ALA A 66 -3.07 7.49 23.14
N ALA A 67 -2.77 7.35 21.85
CA ALA A 67 -1.47 6.87 21.38
C ALA A 67 -0.33 7.84 21.73
N ARG A 68 -0.56 9.16 21.64
CA ARG A 68 0.43 10.18 22.02
C ARG A 68 0.64 10.29 23.54
N GLN A 69 -0.39 10.00 24.33
CA GLN A 69 -0.33 9.97 25.80
C GLN A 69 0.28 8.67 26.29
N ALA A 70 -0.01 7.53 25.65
CA ALA A 70 0.66 6.25 25.93
C ALA A 70 2.17 6.36 25.68
N LEU A 71 2.59 7.02 24.60
CA LEU A 71 4.00 7.33 24.33
C LEU A 71 4.61 8.40 25.25
N ARG A 72 3.80 9.20 25.95
CA ARG A 72 4.30 10.23 26.89
C ARG A 72 4.31 9.79 28.35
N VAL A 73 3.42 8.88 28.73
CA VAL A 73 3.32 8.29 30.08
C VAL A 73 4.29 7.11 30.22
N VAL A 74 4.59 6.42 29.12
CA VAL A 74 5.74 5.51 29.04
C VAL A 74 6.97 6.35 28.66
N GLY A 75 7.54 7.04 29.64
CA GLY A 75 8.95 7.43 29.58
C GLY A 75 9.84 6.17 29.46
N PRO A 76 11.10 6.31 29.04
CA PRO A 76 11.95 5.20 28.56
C PRO A 76 12.43 4.22 29.64
N ASP A 77 11.81 4.16 30.81
CA ASP A 77 12.17 3.26 31.93
C ASP A 77 10.93 2.73 32.65
N ALA A 78 10.04 2.05 31.93
CA ALA A 78 8.97 1.27 32.55
C ALA A 78 8.91 -0.12 31.93
N GLU A 79 9.72 -1.01 32.51
CA GLU A 79 9.61 -2.46 32.41
C GLU A 79 8.18 -2.88 32.83
N ALA A 80 7.25 -2.91 31.87
CA ALA A 80 5.88 -3.33 32.11
C ALA A 80 5.78 -4.86 31.94
N PRO A 81 5.09 -5.59 32.84
CA PRO A 81 5.04 -7.05 32.81
C PRO A 81 4.37 -7.53 31.53
N ILE A 82 5.08 -8.42 30.86
CA ILE A 82 4.75 -9.13 29.64
C ILE A 82 3.29 -9.63 29.70
N SER A 83 2.39 -8.94 29.01
CA SER A 83 1.03 -9.42 28.75
C SER A 83 1.12 -10.40 27.56
N PRO A 84 0.80 -11.70 27.73
CA PRO A 84 1.14 -12.76 26.76
C PRO A 84 0.30 -12.78 25.48
N LEU A 85 -0.35 -11.67 25.09
CA LEU A 85 -1.25 -11.62 23.94
C LEU A 85 -0.97 -10.53 22.89
N SER A 86 0.17 -9.84 22.96
CA SER A 86 0.73 -9.18 21.78
C SER A 86 1.90 -10.00 21.26
N PRO A 87 1.94 -10.37 19.97
CA PRO A 87 3.17 -10.88 19.40
C PRO A 87 4.15 -9.72 19.46
N VAL A 88 5.12 -9.83 20.37
CA VAL A 88 6.35 -9.06 20.31
C VAL A 88 6.86 -9.19 18.87
N PRO A 89 7.08 -8.11 18.12
CA PRO A 89 7.71 -8.19 16.82
C PRO A 89 9.17 -8.58 17.05
N SER A 90 9.41 -9.89 17.19
CA SER A 90 10.71 -10.49 17.47
C SER A 90 11.55 -10.68 16.19
N SER A 91 11.10 -10.16 15.05
CA SER A 91 11.87 -10.17 13.80
C SER A 91 12.29 -8.75 13.39
N PRO A 92 13.53 -8.56 12.91
CA PRO A 92 13.99 -7.28 12.34
C PRO A 92 13.10 -6.80 11.19
N ASP A 93 12.41 -7.71 10.50
CA ASP A 93 11.45 -7.41 9.43
C ASP A 93 10.18 -6.72 9.93
N ALA A 94 9.67 -7.12 11.10
CA ALA A 94 8.46 -6.51 11.66
C ALA A 94 8.71 -5.06 12.13
N LEU A 95 9.93 -4.77 12.60
CA LEU A 95 10.37 -3.41 12.92
C LEU A 95 10.45 -2.55 11.66
N ALA A 96 11.04 -3.07 10.57
CA ALA A 96 11.14 -2.36 9.29
C ALA A 96 9.76 -1.99 8.71
N VAL A 97 8.76 -2.87 8.84
CA VAL A 97 7.37 -2.58 8.40
C VAL A 97 6.74 -1.45 9.22
N GLY A 98 7.01 -1.43 10.53
CA GLY A 98 6.54 -0.38 11.44
C GLY A 98 7.09 0.99 11.06
N GLU A 99 8.41 1.07 10.86
CA GLU A 99 9.11 2.28 10.43
C GLU A 99 8.59 2.79 9.08
N LEU A 100 8.46 1.90 8.09
CA LEU A 100 7.89 2.25 6.79
C LEU A 100 6.48 2.84 6.93
N ARG A 101 5.62 2.23 7.74
CA ARG A 101 4.24 2.70 7.93
C ARG A 101 4.22 4.11 8.52
N ASP A 102 5.11 4.40 9.45
CA ASP A 102 5.19 5.70 10.12
C ASP A 102 5.77 6.75 9.16
N HIS A 103 6.80 6.40 8.40
CA HIS A 103 7.35 7.22 7.31
C HIS A 103 6.29 7.60 6.26
N LEU A 104 5.52 6.62 5.76
CA LEU A 104 4.46 6.87 4.77
C LEU A 104 3.33 7.74 5.35
N ARG A 105 3.01 7.58 6.64
CA ARG A 105 1.99 8.39 7.29
C ARG A 105 2.43 9.83 7.49
N GLU A 106 3.71 10.05 7.80
CA GLU A 106 4.30 11.38 7.94
C GLU A 106 4.36 12.11 6.59
N ARG A 107 4.84 11.42 5.54
CA ARG A 107 5.00 11.97 4.20
C ARG A 107 3.67 12.24 3.47
N TYR A 108 2.74 11.27 3.49
CA TYR A 108 1.53 11.30 2.66
C TYR A 108 0.23 11.54 3.43
N GLY A 109 0.30 11.53 4.77
CA GLY A 109 -0.84 11.72 5.67
C GLY A 109 -1.63 10.44 5.92
N PHE A 110 -2.83 10.57 6.49
CA PHE A 110 -3.66 9.43 6.90
C PHE A 110 -4.14 8.56 5.72
N PHE A 111 -4.33 9.15 4.55
CA PHE A 111 -4.76 8.46 3.33
C PHE A 111 -3.59 7.96 2.47
N TRP A 112 -2.40 7.78 3.05
CA TRP A 112 -1.19 7.32 2.33
C TRP A 112 -1.46 6.07 1.49
N ARG A 113 -2.22 5.10 2.02
CA ARG A 113 -2.58 3.84 1.32
C ARG A 113 -3.24 4.05 -0.05
N ARG A 114 -3.93 5.18 -0.27
CA ARG A 114 -4.56 5.51 -1.55
C ARG A 114 -3.61 6.25 -2.51
N LYS A 115 -2.56 6.86 -1.97
CA LYS A 115 -1.61 7.69 -2.72
C LYS A 115 -0.36 6.93 -3.12
N VAL A 116 -0.01 5.88 -2.38
CA VAL A 116 1.19 5.10 -2.64
C VAL A 116 0.89 3.82 -3.40
N ARG A 117 1.86 3.38 -4.19
CA ARG A 117 1.89 2.09 -4.88
C ARG A 117 2.92 1.20 -4.21
N LEU A 118 2.55 -0.05 -3.89
CA LEU A 118 3.43 -1.03 -3.26
C LEU A 118 3.84 -2.04 -4.33
N LEU A 119 5.13 -2.07 -4.68
CA LEU A 119 5.69 -3.04 -5.62
C LEU A 119 6.66 -3.95 -4.88
N LEU A 120 6.52 -5.26 -5.11
CA LEU A 120 7.45 -6.25 -4.59
C LEU A 120 8.56 -6.49 -5.62
N VAL A 121 9.82 -6.34 -5.24
CA VAL A 121 10.97 -6.63 -6.09
C VAL A 121 11.57 -7.96 -5.65
N VAL A 122 11.63 -8.92 -6.57
CA VAL A 122 12.19 -10.26 -6.35
C VAL A 122 13.32 -10.50 -7.33
N GLY A 123 14.42 -11.08 -6.88
CA GLY A 123 15.61 -11.34 -7.71
C GLY A 123 16.86 -11.50 -6.86
N GLU A 124 17.95 -11.88 -7.50
CA GLU A 124 19.26 -11.99 -6.86
C GLU A 124 19.76 -10.61 -6.42
N PRO A 125 20.50 -10.53 -5.30
CA PRO A 125 20.91 -9.25 -4.71
C PRO A 125 21.70 -8.37 -5.69
N ASP A 126 22.55 -8.97 -6.52
CA ASP A 126 23.35 -8.24 -7.52
C ASP A 126 22.48 -7.52 -8.56
N GLN A 127 21.38 -8.16 -8.98
CA GLN A 127 20.45 -7.59 -9.97
C GLN A 127 19.56 -6.52 -9.32
N ILE A 128 19.18 -6.74 -8.06
CA ILE A 128 18.40 -5.77 -7.29
C ILE A 128 19.22 -4.51 -7.04
N ASP A 129 20.49 -4.64 -6.66
CA ASP A 129 21.37 -3.50 -6.44
C ASP A 129 21.60 -2.71 -7.74
N ALA A 130 21.58 -3.37 -8.91
CA ALA A 130 21.63 -2.71 -10.21
C ALA A 130 20.34 -1.91 -10.53
N ILE A 131 19.17 -2.37 -10.08
CA ILE A 131 17.88 -1.67 -10.31
C ILE A 131 17.67 -0.54 -9.29
N ALA A 132 17.89 -0.85 -8.02
CA ALA A 132 17.63 0.02 -6.89
C ALA A 132 18.75 -0.16 -5.84
N PRO A 133 19.83 0.62 -5.94
CA PRO A 133 20.93 0.51 -4.99
C PRO A 133 20.42 0.79 -3.58
N THR A 134 20.90 0.04 -2.58
CA THR A 134 20.50 0.08 -1.16
C THR A 134 19.19 -0.62 -0.78
N LEU A 135 18.41 -1.15 -1.75
CA LEU A 135 17.15 -1.85 -1.44
C LEU A 135 17.39 -3.09 -0.57
N THR A 136 18.45 -3.85 -0.82
CA THR A 136 18.82 -5.05 -0.08
C THR A 136 19.12 -4.73 1.40
N ASN A 137 19.77 -3.59 1.65
CA ASN A 137 20.16 -3.16 3.01
C ASN A 137 18.98 -2.58 3.80
N GLN A 138 18.15 -1.75 3.16
CA GLN A 138 17.04 -1.05 3.83
C GLN A 138 15.74 -1.86 3.84
N ARG A 139 15.67 -2.97 3.07
CA ARG A 139 14.50 -3.83 2.83
C ARG A 139 13.30 -3.14 2.16
N TRP A 140 13.26 -1.81 2.16
CA TRP A 140 12.28 -1.00 1.45
C TRP A 140 12.91 0.30 0.94
N LEU A 141 12.36 0.84 -0.14
CA LEU A 141 12.70 2.17 -0.67
C LEU A 141 11.43 2.91 -1.09
N GLU A 142 11.39 4.22 -0.87
CA GLU A 142 10.28 5.09 -1.30
C GLU A 142 10.76 6.10 -2.33
N GLY A 143 10.04 6.21 -3.44
CA GLY A 143 10.31 7.20 -4.47
C GLY A 143 9.04 7.56 -5.25
N GLN A 144 8.73 8.86 -5.30
CA GLN A 144 7.60 9.41 -6.09
C GLN A 144 6.24 8.72 -5.81
N GLY A 145 6.00 8.31 -4.56
CA GLY A 145 4.77 7.60 -4.19
C GLY A 145 4.75 6.13 -4.62
N THR A 146 5.90 5.58 -5.01
CA THR A 146 6.10 4.15 -5.22
C THR A 146 7.02 3.62 -4.14
N VAL A 147 6.60 2.57 -3.47
CA VAL A 147 7.37 1.88 -2.45
C VAL A 147 7.79 0.54 -3.01
N LEU A 148 9.10 0.33 -3.09
CA LEU A 148 9.71 -0.93 -3.46
C LEU A 148 9.95 -1.73 -2.18
N LEU A 149 9.50 -2.98 -2.16
CA LEU A 149 9.72 -3.92 -1.07
C LEU A 149 10.66 -5.00 -1.56
N TRP A 150 11.69 -5.32 -0.79
CA TRP A 150 12.56 -6.43 -1.10
C TRP A 150 11.88 -7.76 -0.74
N GLY A 151 11.71 -8.63 -1.73
CA GLY A 151 11.12 -9.96 -1.57
C GLY A 151 12.14 -11.08 -1.37
N GLY A 152 13.43 -10.82 -1.57
CA GLY A 152 14.46 -11.86 -1.60
C GLY A 152 14.65 -12.48 -2.98
N GLY A 153 15.34 -13.62 -3.01
CA GLY A 153 15.71 -14.32 -4.25
C GLY A 153 14.52 -14.88 -5.03
N ALA A 154 14.64 -14.93 -6.35
CA ALA A 154 13.60 -15.45 -7.23
C ALA A 154 13.34 -16.95 -7.09
N GLN A 155 14.36 -17.71 -6.68
CA GLN A 155 14.29 -19.16 -6.51
C GLN A 155 14.26 -19.60 -5.04
N GLU A 156 14.49 -18.68 -4.11
CA GLU A 156 14.35 -18.98 -2.69
C GLU A 156 12.88 -18.85 -2.31
N PRO A 157 12.27 -19.87 -1.68
CA PRO A 157 10.89 -19.77 -1.26
C PRO A 157 10.76 -18.57 -0.34
N LEU A 158 10.05 -17.53 -0.81
CA LEU A 158 9.72 -16.36 -0.01
C LEU A 158 9.17 -16.87 1.32
N GLU A 159 9.78 -16.44 2.43
CA GLU A 159 9.42 -16.96 3.74
C GLU A 159 7.91 -16.88 3.94
N GLN A 160 7.32 -17.93 4.49
CA GLN A 160 5.86 -17.98 4.76
C GLN A 160 5.39 -16.85 5.69
N SER A 161 6.34 -16.22 6.38
CA SER A 161 6.19 -15.03 7.24
C SER A 161 6.00 -13.74 6.43
N PHE A 162 6.51 -13.66 5.19
CA PHE A 162 6.47 -12.45 4.36
C PHE A 162 5.04 -11.91 4.16
N PRO A 163 4.03 -12.72 3.76
CA PRO A 163 2.65 -12.25 3.64
C PRO A 163 2.11 -11.66 4.95
N GLN A 164 2.45 -12.27 6.08
CA GLN A 164 1.99 -11.83 7.40
C GLN A 164 2.65 -10.52 7.84
N GLN A 165 3.96 -10.37 7.54
CA GLN A 165 4.71 -9.15 7.82
C GLN A 165 4.14 -7.95 7.05
N TRP A 166 3.82 -8.12 5.76
CA TRP A 166 3.42 -7.02 4.88
C TRP A 166 1.90 -6.80 4.79
N ALA A 167 1.08 -7.72 5.32
CA ALA A 167 -0.38 -7.56 5.43
C ALA A 167 -0.79 -6.28 6.18
N GLY A 168 0.05 -5.79 7.10
CA GLY A 168 -0.21 -4.54 7.86
C GLY A 168 -0.23 -3.28 6.99
N LEU A 169 0.52 -3.27 5.90
CA LEU A 169 0.53 -2.17 4.93
C LEU A 169 -0.71 -2.23 4.03
N SER A 170 -1.15 -3.45 3.72
CA SER A 170 -2.06 -3.81 2.64
C SER A 170 -3.50 -4.10 3.12
N ARG A 171 -3.89 -3.56 4.29
CA ARG A 171 -5.13 -3.87 5.04
C ARG A 171 -6.45 -3.96 4.23
N TRP A 172 -6.54 -3.33 3.06
CA TRP A 172 -7.68 -3.42 2.13
C TRP A 172 -7.29 -3.57 0.65
N ARG A 173 -5.99 -3.65 0.33
CA ARG A 173 -5.50 -3.67 -1.05
C ARG A 173 -4.24 -4.52 -1.10
N ALA A 174 -4.13 -5.40 -2.09
CA ALA A 174 -2.93 -6.16 -2.36
C ALA A 174 -1.72 -5.27 -2.68
N LEU A 175 -0.55 -5.89 -2.79
CA LEU A 175 0.57 -5.30 -3.52
C LEU A 175 0.12 -4.99 -4.95
N ASP A 176 0.51 -3.83 -5.48
CA ASP A 176 0.10 -3.36 -6.80
C ASP A 176 0.81 -4.09 -7.94
N GLY A 177 1.86 -4.85 -7.64
CA GLY A 177 2.55 -5.71 -8.60
C GLY A 177 3.82 -6.31 -8.03
N VAL A 178 4.37 -7.27 -8.79
CA VAL A 178 5.68 -7.84 -8.54
C VAL A 178 6.60 -7.52 -9.71
N VAL A 179 7.76 -6.95 -9.42
CA VAL A 179 8.88 -6.78 -10.35
C VAL A 179 9.85 -7.92 -10.10
N TRP A 180 9.99 -8.78 -11.10
CA TRP A 180 10.98 -9.85 -11.07
C TRP A 180 12.22 -9.41 -11.86
N ALA A 181 13.31 -9.18 -11.14
CA ALA A 181 14.63 -8.93 -11.71
C ALA A 181 15.22 -10.25 -12.21
N LEU A 182 15.71 -10.25 -13.45
CA LEU A 182 16.26 -11.40 -14.15
C LEU A 182 17.64 -11.07 -14.71
N ASN A 183 18.55 -12.05 -14.69
CA ASN A 183 19.79 -12.01 -15.46
C ASN A 183 19.61 -12.63 -16.86
N ASN A 184 20.51 -12.32 -17.79
CA ASN A 184 20.57 -12.91 -19.14
C ASN A 184 20.56 -14.44 -19.15
N THR A 185 21.25 -15.08 -18.21
CA THR A 185 21.30 -16.54 -18.12
C THR A 185 19.97 -17.14 -17.69
N GLN A 186 19.27 -16.49 -16.76
CA GLN A 186 17.96 -16.92 -16.27
C GLN A 186 16.84 -16.62 -17.28
N ALA A 187 16.95 -15.51 -18.01
CA ALA A 187 16.03 -15.18 -19.09
C ALA A 187 16.12 -16.16 -20.28
N ALA A 188 17.30 -16.78 -20.48
CA ALA A 188 17.52 -17.79 -21.52
C ALA A 188 17.14 -19.23 -21.09
N ASP A 189 16.90 -19.45 -19.80
CA ASP A 189 16.54 -20.77 -19.26
C ASP A 189 15.03 -20.87 -19.03
N ASP A 190 14.33 -21.56 -19.95
CA ASP A 190 12.89 -21.80 -19.88
C ASP A 190 12.47 -22.54 -18.58
N ALA A 191 13.34 -23.42 -18.05
CA ALA A 191 13.03 -24.17 -16.84
C ALA A 191 13.09 -23.29 -15.59
N ALA A 192 14.13 -22.46 -15.47
CA ALA A 192 14.24 -21.47 -14.41
C ALA A 192 13.12 -20.42 -14.48
N MET A 193 12.76 -20.00 -15.69
CA MET A 193 11.64 -19.08 -15.93
C MET A 193 10.32 -19.68 -15.44
N GLY A 194 10.03 -20.92 -15.82
CA GLY A 194 8.84 -21.64 -15.39
C GLY A 194 8.77 -21.81 -13.87
N ALA A 195 9.90 -22.18 -13.24
CA ALA A 195 9.98 -22.32 -11.79
C ALA A 195 9.69 -21.01 -11.05
N GLY A 196 10.29 -19.90 -11.49
CA GLY A 196 10.06 -18.57 -10.90
C GLY A 196 8.61 -18.09 -11.08
N VAL A 197 8.02 -18.28 -12.26
CA VAL A 197 6.59 -17.97 -12.48
C VAL A 197 5.70 -18.79 -11.54
N HIS A 198 5.96 -20.09 -11.39
CA HIS A 198 5.18 -20.94 -10.48
C HIS A 198 5.33 -20.52 -9.02
N GLN A 199 6.52 -20.11 -8.60
CA GLN A 199 6.76 -19.58 -7.27
C GLN A 199 5.97 -18.29 -7.03
N LEU A 200 6.02 -17.34 -7.97
CA LEU A 200 5.27 -16.09 -7.91
C LEU A 200 3.75 -16.33 -7.92
N GLN A 201 3.28 -17.30 -8.70
CA GLN A 201 1.88 -17.73 -8.66
C GLN A 201 1.49 -18.32 -7.30
N ARG A 202 2.35 -19.11 -6.65
CA ARG A 202 2.10 -19.61 -5.29
C ARG A 202 2.01 -18.46 -4.29
N LEU A 203 2.87 -17.45 -4.41
CA LEU A 203 2.83 -16.26 -3.57
C LEU A 203 1.54 -15.47 -3.78
N ALA A 204 1.15 -15.24 -5.04
CA ALA A 204 -0.10 -14.58 -5.37
C ALA A 204 -1.32 -15.32 -4.79
N ARG A 205 -1.32 -16.66 -4.85
CA ARG A 205 -2.34 -17.50 -4.22
C ARG A 205 -2.31 -17.42 -2.69
N GLY A 206 -1.14 -17.42 -2.07
CA GLY A 206 -0.97 -17.27 -0.62
C GLY A 206 -1.46 -15.91 -0.12
N LEU A 207 -1.29 -14.87 -0.94
CA LEU A 207 -1.84 -13.55 -0.69
C LEU A 207 -3.35 -13.48 -0.99
N SER A 208 -3.93 -14.46 -1.68
CA SER A 208 -5.31 -14.49 -2.21
C SER A 208 -5.62 -13.37 -3.22
N TRP A 209 -4.61 -12.91 -3.96
CA TRP A 209 -4.74 -11.80 -4.92
C TRP A 209 -4.13 -12.13 -6.28
N GLN A 210 -4.66 -11.51 -7.33
CA GLN A 210 -4.05 -11.51 -8.66
C GLN A 210 -3.06 -10.35 -8.73
N LEU A 211 -1.76 -10.64 -8.68
CA LEU A 211 -0.71 -9.63 -8.79
C LEU A 211 -0.23 -9.55 -10.25
N PRO A 212 -0.15 -8.35 -10.85
CA PRO A 212 0.51 -8.19 -12.14
C PRO A 212 2.01 -8.45 -11.98
N LEU A 213 2.57 -9.21 -12.93
CA LEU A 213 3.98 -9.54 -12.98
C LEU A 213 4.68 -8.64 -14.02
N TYR A 214 5.70 -7.93 -13.57
CA TYR A 214 6.61 -7.15 -14.39
C TYR A 214 7.96 -7.87 -14.43
N LEU A 215 8.42 -8.22 -15.63
CA LEU A 215 9.75 -8.79 -15.81
C LEU A 215 10.74 -7.68 -16.12
N TRP A 216 11.83 -7.64 -15.37
CA TRP A 216 12.92 -6.69 -15.57
C TRP A 216 14.22 -7.46 -15.80
N GLN A 217 14.66 -7.50 -17.05
CA GLN A 217 15.96 -8.09 -17.37
C GLN A 217 17.06 -7.06 -17.20
N VAL A 218 18.02 -7.37 -16.35
CA VAL A 218 19.25 -6.59 -16.20
C VAL A 218 20.27 -7.16 -17.20
N CYS A 219 20.77 -6.29 -18.07
CA CYS A 219 21.74 -6.65 -19.09
C CYS A 219 23.04 -5.91 -18.84
N ASP A 220 24.14 -6.65 -18.75
CA ASP A 220 25.48 -6.06 -18.71
C ASP A 220 25.87 -5.54 -20.10
N SER A 221 26.49 -4.37 -20.13
CA SER A 221 27.08 -3.82 -21.35
C SER A 221 28.60 -3.99 -21.29
N ALA A 222 29.19 -4.61 -22.33
CA ALA A 222 30.64 -4.83 -22.42
C ALA A 222 31.51 -3.56 -22.50
N TRP A 223 30.87 -2.39 -22.56
CA TRP A 223 31.45 -1.06 -22.69
C TRP A 223 30.76 -0.11 -21.71
N SER A 224 31.53 0.77 -21.06
CA SER A 224 30.97 1.78 -20.14
C SER A 224 30.09 2.76 -20.90
N GLN A 225 28.87 2.98 -20.40
CA GLN A 225 27.90 3.93 -20.95
C GLN A 225 27.60 5.07 -19.97
N ASP A 226 28.50 5.33 -19.01
CA ASP A 226 28.25 6.23 -17.87
C ASP A 226 27.89 7.67 -18.27
N THR A 227 28.33 8.10 -19.46
CA THR A 227 28.09 9.45 -20.00
C THR A 227 26.84 9.52 -20.90
N ARG A 228 26.25 8.38 -21.26
CA ARG A 228 25.12 8.31 -22.18
C ARG A 228 23.81 8.59 -21.44
N LYS A 229 23.06 9.60 -21.88
CA LYS A 229 21.67 9.78 -21.44
C LYS A 229 20.84 8.60 -21.95
N ALA A 230 20.49 7.68 -21.06
CA ALA A 230 19.60 6.56 -21.37
C ALA A 230 18.22 7.10 -21.77
N ARG A 231 17.76 6.72 -22.97
CA ARG A 231 16.40 7.01 -23.42
C ARG A 231 15.58 5.73 -23.31
N PRO A 232 14.47 5.72 -22.55
CA PRO A 232 13.62 4.55 -22.50
C PRO A 232 12.99 4.35 -23.88
N VAL A 233 13.03 3.11 -24.37
CA VAL A 233 12.42 2.74 -25.64
C VAL A 233 11.53 1.54 -25.41
N GLY A 234 10.36 1.53 -26.04
CA GLY A 234 9.42 0.44 -25.88
C GLY A 234 8.31 0.48 -26.92
N CYS A 235 7.59 -0.64 -27.03
CA CYS A 235 6.32 -0.72 -27.74
C CYS A 235 5.22 -1.12 -26.77
N LEU A 236 4.03 -0.55 -26.98
CA LEU A 236 2.84 -0.98 -26.26
C LEU A 236 2.27 -2.23 -26.94
N LEU A 237 2.11 -3.28 -26.15
CA LEU A 237 1.51 -4.55 -26.58
C LEU A 237 0.05 -4.61 -26.14
N PRO A 238 -0.87 -5.10 -26.99
CA PRO A 238 -2.25 -5.33 -26.59
C PRO A 238 -2.34 -6.44 -25.53
N ALA A 239 -3.41 -6.44 -24.72
CA ALA A 239 -3.60 -7.40 -23.62
C ALA A 239 -3.56 -8.87 -24.05
N ARG A 240 -3.84 -9.14 -25.33
CA ARG A 240 -3.61 -10.43 -25.99
C ARG A 240 -2.78 -10.16 -27.24
N PHE A 241 -1.63 -10.80 -27.34
CA PHE A 241 -0.74 -10.68 -28.49
C PHE A 241 -0.22 -12.06 -28.90
N ASP A 242 0.07 -12.21 -30.18
CA ASP A 242 0.70 -13.40 -30.74
C ASP A 242 2.20 -13.13 -30.94
N ALA A 243 3.01 -14.19 -31.01
CA ALA A 243 4.45 -14.11 -31.24
C ALA A 243 4.78 -13.36 -32.54
N GLN A 244 3.98 -13.59 -33.60
CA GLN A 244 4.13 -12.87 -34.87
C GLN A 244 3.82 -11.37 -34.72
N ALA A 245 2.79 -11.02 -33.94
CA ALA A 245 2.43 -9.62 -33.68
C ALA A 245 3.52 -8.90 -32.87
N LEU A 246 4.12 -9.58 -31.89
CA LEU A 246 5.27 -9.06 -31.14
C LEU A 246 6.47 -8.84 -32.07
N GLN A 247 6.81 -9.83 -32.90
CA GLN A 247 7.92 -9.72 -33.85
C GLN A 247 7.71 -8.55 -34.82
N GLY A 248 6.48 -8.38 -35.35
CA GLY A 248 6.15 -7.24 -36.21
C GLY A 248 6.33 -5.89 -35.50
N ARG A 249 5.89 -5.78 -34.24
CA ARG A 249 6.06 -4.55 -33.43
C ARG A 249 7.54 -4.24 -33.15
N LEU A 250 8.34 -5.26 -32.82
CA LEU A 250 9.78 -5.11 -32.59
C LEU A 250 10.51 -4.72 -33.88
N ASN A 251 10.18 -5.35 -35.01
CA ASN A 251 10.77 -5.01 -36.31
C ASN A 251 10.49 -3.56 -36.70
N ASN A 252 9.28 -3.07 -36.42
CA ASN A 252 8.91 -1.67 -36.67
C ASN A 252 9.69 -0.67 -35.80
N LEU A 253 10.26 -1.10 -34.66
CA LEU A 253 11.12 -0.26 -33.83
C LEU A 253 12.57 -0.19 -34.32
N LEU A 254 13.03 -1.13 -35.17
CA LEU A 254 14.44 -1.19 -35.58
C LEU A 254 14.88 0.04 -36.40
N GLU A 255 14.08 0.44 -37.38
CA GLU A 255 14.32 1.63 -38.21
C GLU A 255 14.47 2.92 -37.39
N PRO A 256 13.48 3.32 -36.56
CA PRO A 256 13.58 4.54 -35.76
C PRO A 256 14.71 4.46 -34.73
N LEU A 257 14.92 3.30 -34.09
CA LEU A 257 16.01 3.10 -33.15
C LEU A 257 17.39 3.25 -33.79
N ARG A 258 17.58 2.69 -34.99
CA ARG A 258 18.84 2.81 -35.74
C ARG A 258 19.11 4.26 -36.09
N ARG A 259 18.09 5.00 -36.55
CA ARG A 259 18.22 6.42 -36.89
C ARG A 259 18.60 7.27 -35.68
N GLU A 260 17.89 7.12 -34.57
CA GLU A 260 18.19 7.83 -33.32
C GLU A 260 19.57 7.44 -32.75
N GLY A 261 19.92 6.15 -32.83
CA GLY A 261 21.22 5.66 -32.41
C GLY A 261 22.39 6.25 -33.20
N LEU A 262 22.26 6.35 -34.53
CA LEU A 262 23.27 6.98 -35.39
C LEU A 262 23.41 8.48 -35.10
N VAL A 263 22.30 9.19 -34.88
CA VAL A 263 22.31 10.61 -34.48
C VAL A 263 23.01 10.81 -33.14
N GLN A 264 22.87 9.86 -32.21
CA GLN A 264 23.53 9.94 -30.90
C GLN A 264 25.04 9.68 -30.96
N ILE A 265 25.53 8.93 -31.95
CA ILE A 265 26.97 8.68 -32.15
C ILE A 265 27.64 9.86 -32.86
N ASN A 266 26.90 10.55 -33.74
CA ASN A 266 27.45 11.62 -34.57
C ASN A 266 27.43 13.02 -33.89
N ASN A 267 26.93 13.11 -32.65
CA ASN A 267 26.91 14.32 -31.81
C ASN A 267 27.79 14.10 -30.58
#